data_AF-A0AAF0S4Q6-F1
#
_entry.id   AF-A0AAF0S4Q6-F1
#
_cell.length_a   1.000
_cell.length_b   1.000
_cell.length_c   1.000
_cell.angle_alpha   90.00
_cell.angle_beta   90.00
_cell.angle_gamma   90.00
#
_symmetry.space_group_name_H-M   'P 1'
#
loop_
_entity.id
_entity.type
_entity.pdbx_description
1 polymer ?
#
loop_
_entity_poly.entity_id
_entity_poly.type
_entity_poly.pdbx_seq_one_letter_code
_entity_poly.pdbx_strand_id
1 'polypeptide(L)'
;MALTPEDVVNKRFQPTKFREGYDQDEVDDFLDEVVVELRRLTAENDELRQRLQAAESAPQPAQAEQPAPAAEPEPTPAPVEAAPEPAPVAAAAPATTVPADEDTEGTTNLLTLARRLHEEHVREGIEKRDALIAEGTAQAARLVSEAEAKQRQIIADTENTNRQRVAVLEQEQRQLEGKIDELRTFERDYRAQLKSYIQGQLSELDTSGEQSGLTPAPASAQGFGN
;
A
#
# COMPACT_ATOMS: atom_id res chain seq x y z
N MET A 1 25.98 6.53 -9.06
CA MET A 1 25.21 5.88 -10.13
C MET A 1 24.18 5.01 -9.43
N ALA A 2 22.97 5.53 -9.20
CA ALA A 2 21.92 4.81 -8.50
C ALA A 2 21.15 3.96 -9.53
N LEU A 3 20.75 2.75 -9.13
CA LEU A 3 19.83 1.95 -9.93
C LEU A 3 18.52 2.71 -10.09
N THR A 4 18.01 2.79 -11.31
CA THR A 4 16.66 3.31 -11.57
C THR A 4 15.65 2.16 -11.49
N PRO A 5 14.35 2.46 -11.23
CA PRO A 5 13.33 1.41 -11.21
C PRO A 5 13.27 0.63 -12.53
N GLU A 6 13.51 1.33 -13.64
CA GLU A 6 13.52 0.73 -14.98
C GLU A 6 14.73 -0.19 -15.21
N ASP A 7 15.85 0.04 -14.52
CA ASP A 7 17.02 -0.85 -14.60
C ASP A 7 16.77 -2.20 -13.93
N VAL A 8 15.91 -2.23 -12.90
CA VAL A 8 15.55 -3.45 -12.17
C VAL A 8 14.59 -4.30 -12.99
N VAL A 9 13.55 -3.69 -13.58
CA VAL A 9 12.58 -4.38 -14.45
C VAL A 9 13.26 -4.99 -15.68
N ASN A 10 14.23 -4.29 -16.27
CA ASN A 10 14.93 -4.77 -17.46
C ASN A 10 16.06 -5.76 -17.14
N LYS A 11 16.31 -6.07 -15.87
CA LYS A 11 17.41 -6.95 -15.47
C LYS A 11 17.07 -8.41 -15.76
N ARG A 12 17.90 -9.08 -16.56
CA ARG A 12 17.81 -10.52 -16.80
C ARG A 12 18.99 -11.25 -16.19
N PHE A 13 18.68 -12.24 -15.35
CA PHE A 13 19.68 -13.13 -14.75
C PHE A 13 19.93 -14.36 -15.63
N GLN A 14 21.12 -14.93 -15.53
CA GLN A 14 21.49 -16.15 -16.28
C GLN A 14 21.06 -17.39 -15.47
N PRO A 15 20.34 -18.36 -16.06
CA PRO A 15 19.85 -19.53 -15.34
C PRO A 15 21.01 -20.47 -14.95
N THR A 16 21.07 -20.86 -13.68
CA THR A 16 22.11 -21.76 -13.15
C THR A 16 21.68 -23.22 -13.27
N LYS A 17 22.24 -23.96 -14.24
CA LYS A 17 21.83 -25.34 -14.55
C LYS A 17 22.53 -26.44 -13.73
N PHE A 18 23.63 -26.10 -13.04
CA PHE A 18 24.51 -27.07 -12.35
C PHE A 18 24.80 -26.74 -10.88
N ARG A 19 24.14 -25.72 -10.33
CA ARG A 19 24.26 -25.31 -8.92
C ARG A 19 22.88 -24.97 -8.38
N GLU A 20 22.70 -25.11 -7.07
CA GLU A 20 21.55 -24.57 -6.36
C GLU A 20 21.46 -23.08 -6.68
N GLY A 21 20.35 -22.70 -7.31
CA GLY A 21 20.02 -21.33 -7.67
C GLY A 21 18.75 -20.91 -6.92
N TYR A 22 18.51 -19.61 -6.88
CA TYR A 22 17.24 -19.09 -6.42
C TYR A 22 16.12 -19.49 -7.38
N ASP A 23 14.92 -19.69 -6.85
CA ASP A 23 13.73 -19.91 -7.68
C ASP A 23 13.46 -18.64 -8.50
N GLN A 24 13.18 -18.82 -9.79
CA GLN A 24 12.98 -17.69 -10.69
C GLN A 24 11.72 -16.90 -10.31
N ASP A 25 10.64 -17.59 -9.95
CA ASP A 25 9.36 -16.95 -9.64
C ASP A 25 9.47 -16.16 -8.32
N GLU A 26 10.18 -16.70 -7.32
CA GLU A 26 10.44 -16.02 -6.04
C GLU A 26 11.31 -14.76 -6.22
N VAL A 27 12.30 -14.84 -7.12
CA VAL A 27 13.15 -13.69 -7.46
C VAL A 27 12.34 -12.64 -8.21
N ASP A 28 11.49 -13.04 -9.16
CA ASP A 28 10.64 -12.12 -9.93
C ASP A 28 9.63 -11.39 -9.00
N ASP A 29 8.98 -12.11 -8.08
CA ASP A 29 8.07 -11.52 -7.07
C ASP A 29 8.79 -10.50 -6.16
N PHE A 30 9.99 -10.83 -5.70
CA PHE A 30 10.79 -9.93 -4.86
C PHE A 30 11.23 -8.67 -5.64
N LEU A 31 11.59 -8.81 -6.92
CA LEU A 31 11.99 -7.68 -7.76
C LEU A 31 10.81 -6.74 -8.04
N ASP A 32 9.59 -7.25 -8.16
CA ASP A 32 8.39 -6.42 -8.28
C ASP A 32 8.17 -5.56 -7.03
N GLU A 33 8.33 -6.12 -5.82
CA GLU A 33 8.26 -5.37 -4.56
C GLU A 33 9.35 -4.28 -4.50
N VAL A 34 10.58 -4.62 -4.88
CA VAL A 34 11.70 -3.68 -4.92
C VAL A 34 11.42 -2.53 -5.89
N VAL A 35 10.83 -2.78 -7.06
CA VAL A 35 10.51 -1.73 -8.04
C VAL A 35 9.46 -0.76 -7.49
N VAL A 36 8.44 -1.27 -6.80
CA VAL A 36 7.40 -0.45 -6.17
C VAL A 36 8.02 0.48 -5.12
N GLU A 37 8.85 -0.05 -4.22
CA GLU A 37 9.53 0.73 -3.19
C GLU A 37 10.53 1.72 -3.79
N LEU A 38 11.27 1.35 -4.83
CA LEU A 38 12.23 2.25 -5.48
C LEU A 38 11.52 3.45 -6.13
N ARG A 39 10.35 3.23 -6.77
CA ARG A 39 9.52 4.31 -7.32
C ARG A 39 8.99 5.22 -6.22
N ARG A 40 8.51 4.63 -5.12
CA ARG A 40 8.03 5.36 -3.94
C ARG A 40 9.14 6.25 -3.35
N LEU A 41 10.31 5.67 -3.08
CA LEU A 41 11.46 6.39 -2.53
C LEU A 41 11.96 7.49 -3.46
N THR A 42 11.95 7.28 -4.76
CA THR A 42 12.36 8.31 -5.73
C THR A 42 11.39 9.48 -5.72
N ALA A 43 10.07 9.21 -5.73
CA ALA A 43 9.05 10.26 -5.62
C ALA A 43 9.15 11.03 -4.29
N GLU A 44 9.35 10.33 -3.17
CA GLU A 44 9.55 10.95 -1.86
C GLU A 44 10.82 11.81 -1.82
N ASN A 45 11.92 11.34 -2.42
CA ASN A 45 13.16 12.12 -2.50
C ASN A 45 12.98 13.39 -3.33
N ASP A 46 12.28 13.29 -4.47
CA ASP A 46 12.00 14.43 -5.33
C ASP A 46 11.09 15.44 -4.64
N GLU A 47 10.06 14.98 -3.92
CA GLU A 47 9.20 15.84 -3.11
C GLU A 47 9.99 16.54 -1.99
N LEU A 48 10.84 15.81 -1.26
CA LEU A 48 11.67 16.40 -0.21
C LEU A 48 12.66 17.42 -0.77
N ARG A 49 13.27 17.14 -1.93
CA ARG A 49 14.13 18.09 -2.63
C ARG A 49 13.38 19.34 -3.07
N GLN A 50 12.16 19.20 -3.59
CA GLN A 50 11.31 20.34 -3.94
C GLN A 50 10.94 21.16 -2.72
N ARG A 51 10.61 20.52 -1.58
CA ARG A 51 10.32 21.21 -0.32
C ARG A 51 11.54 21.96 0.21
N LEU A 52 12.74 21.36 0.14
CA LEU A 52 13.99 22.04 0.51
C LEU A 52 14.27 23.24 -0.41
N GLN A 53 14.16 23.07 -1.73
CA GLN A 53 14.31 24.17 -2.68
C GLN A 53 13.31 25.29 -2.46
N ALA A 54 12.05 24.97 -2.14
CA ALA A 54 11.02 25.95 -1.82
C ALA A 54 11.31 26.68 -0.49
N ALA A 55 11.82 25.97 0.52
CA ALA A 55 12.22 26.56 1.79
C ALA A 55 13.49 27.43 1.65
N GLU A 56 14.43 27.04 0.79
CA GLU A 56 15.64 27.82 0.46
C GLU A 56 15.33 29.04 -0.42
N SER A 57 14.31 28.95 -1.26
CA SER A 57 13.85 30.04 -2.13
C SER A 57 12.89 31.01 -1.41
N ALA A 58 12.33 30.61 -0.28
CA ALA A 58 11.55 31.50 0.58
C ALA A 58 12.52 32.40 1.37
N PRO A 59 12.49 33.74 1.20
CA PRO A 59 13.34 34.62 1.98
C PRO A 59 12.97 34.46 3.46
N GLN A 60 13.93 34.02 4.26
CA GLN A 60 13.79 33.93 5.72
C GLN A 60 13.38 35.29 6.28
N PRO A 61 12.23 35.41 6.98
CA PRO A 61 12.08 36.52 7.92
C PRO A 61 13.15 36.34 8.99
N ALA A 62 13.93 37.40 9.18
CA ALA A 62 15.03 37.47 10.13
C ALA A 62 14.68 36.77 11.45
N GLN A 63 15.56 35.85 11.82
CA GLN A 63 15.54 35.10 13.07
C GLN A 63 15.50 36.08 14.25
N ALA A 64 14.48 35.95 15.09
CA ALA A 64 14.46 36.55 16.42
C ALA A 64 15.44 35.80 17.34
N GLU A 65 16.47 36.53 17.76
CA GLU A 65 17.25 36.44 19.00
C GLU A 65 17.32 35.10 19.76
N GLN A 66 18.55 34.56 19.88
CA GLN A 66 19.08 33.98 21.12
C GLN A 66 20.59 34.33 21.29
N PRO A 67 21.11 34.38 22.52
CA PRO A 67 22.08 35.38 22.99
C PRO A 67 23.57 34.98 22.88
N ALA A 68 24.42 36.01 22.99
CA ALA A 68 25.89 36.08 22.79
C ALA A 68 26.75 35.09 23.62
N PRO A 69 28.04 34.90 23.26
CA PRO A 69 29.06 35.82 23.81
C PRO A 69 30.22 36.21 22.85
N ALA A 70 30.62 37.48 22.99
CA ALA A 70 31.98 38.03 22.95
C ALA A 70 32.87 37.90 21.69
N ALA A 71 32.99 39.02 20.95
CA ALA A 71 34.26 39.62 20.51
C ALA A 71 34.06 41.08 20.02
N GLU A 72 34.65 42.05 20.74
CA GLU A 72 34.91 43.46 20.34
C GLU A 72 36.19 43.56 19.46
N PRO A 73 36.61 44.72 18.90
CA PRO A 73 35.87 45.78 18.17
C PRO A 73 36.60 46.29 16.87
N GLU A 74 35.84 46.99 15.99
CA GLU A 74 36.22 48.09 15.05
C GLU A 74 37.34 47.95 13.99
N PRO A 75 37.43 48.83 12.96
CA PRO A 75 36.44 49.69 12.29
C PRO A 75 36.52 49.57 10.74
N THR A 76 35.51 50.03 9.99
CA THR A 76 35.75 50.64 8.67
C THR A 76 34.56 51.51 8.25
N PRO A 77 34.84 52.65 7.58
CA PRO A 77 33.87 53.73 7.39
C PRO A 77 33.01 53.52 6.14
N ALA A 78 31.81 54.11 6.14
CA ALA A 78 31.04 54.42 4.93
C ALA A 78 31.91 55.25 3.96
N PRO A 79 31.79 55.14 2.62
CA PRO A 79 30.58 55.37 1.81
C PRO A 79 30.46 54.33 0.64
N VAL A 80 29.44 54.19 -0.23
CA VAL A 80 28.73 55.12 -1.11
C VAL A 80 27.57 54.34 -1.77
N GLU A 81 26.51 55.08 -2.13
CA GLU A 81 25.70 54.96 -3.37
C GLU A 81 24.64 53.86 -3.64
N ALA A 82 23.49 54.41 -4.06
CA ALA A 82 22.63 53.95 -5.16
C ALA A 82 21.51 52.95 -4.82
N ALA A 83 20.46 53.48 -4.18
CA ALA A 83 19.09 53.09 -4.51
C ALA A 83 18.64 53.81 -5.80
N PRO A 84 18.14 53.11 -6.83
CA PRO A 84 17.30 53.73 -7.84
C PRO A 84 15.81 53.65 -7.43
N GLU A 85 15.18 54.82 -7.43
CA GLU A 85 13.75 55.07 -7.36
C GLU A 85 12.96 54.28 -8.43
N PRO A 86 11.69 53.94 -8.18
CA PRO A 86 10.68 53.94 -9.21
C PRO A 86 10.05 55.33 -9.30
N ALA A 87 10.05 55.82 -10.55
CA ALA A 87 9.58 57.11 -11.01
C ALA A 87 8.09 57.41 -10.72
N PRO A 88 7.73 58.71 -10.65
CA PRO A 88 6.39 59.20 -10.36
C PRO A 88 5.50 59.20 -11.61
N VAL A 89 4.27 58.72 -11.48
CA VAL A 89 3.19 59.07 -12.42
C VAL A 89 2.16 59.91 -11.70
N ALA A 90 2.07 61.15 -12.19
CA ALA A 90 1.07 62.12 -11.82
C ALA A 90 -0.35 61.65 -12.21
N ALA A 91 -1.28 61.78 -11.28
CA ALA A 91 -2.68 62.04 -11.59
C ALA A 91 -3.16 63.14 -10.64
N ALA A 92 -3.22 64.34 -11.19
CA ALA A 92 -3.74 65.53 -10.55
C ALA A 92 -5.22 65.35 -10.17
N ALA A 93 -5.55 65.57 -8.90
CA ALA A 93 -6.90 65.88 -8.47
C ALA A 93 -6.95 67.39 -8.18
N PRO A 94 -7.83 68.17 -8.84
CA PRO A 94 -8.04 69.56 -8.46
C PRO A 94 -8.86 69.59 -7.17
N ALA A 95 -8.25 70.08 -6.09
CA ALA A 95 -8.98 70.47 -4.89
C ALA A 95 -9.85 71.68 -5.22
N THR A 96 -11.14 71.45 -5.44
CA THR A 96 -12.13 72.53 -5.54
C THR A 96 -12.74 72.69 -4.15
N THR A 97 -12.31 73.73 -3.45
CA THR A 97 -12.98 74.23 -2.24
C THR A 97 -14.32 74.82 -2.66
N VAL A 98 -15.41 74.13 -2.34
CA VAL A 98 -16.77 74.69 -2.41
C VAL A 98 -17.11 75.24 -1.03
N PRO A 99 -17.59 76.50 -0.91
CA PRO A 99 -18.02 77.04 0.37
C PRO A 99 -19.29 76.33 0.84
N ALA A 100 -19.32 76.02 2.14
CA ALA A 100 -20.52 75.59 2.83
C ALA A 100 -21.48 76.77 2.95
N ASP A 101 -22.68 76.59 2.42
CA ASP A 101 -23.96 76.91 3.06
C ASP A 101 -25.04 76.95 1.96
N GLU A 102 -25.76 75.83 1.79
CA GLU A 102 -27.19 75.71 1.37
C GLU A 102 -27.65 74.27 0.99
N ASP A 103 -26.79 73.23 0.97
CA ASP A 103 -27.14 71.85 0.53
C ASP A 103 -27.13 70.73 1.63
N THR A 104 -27.58 71.02 2.86
CA THR A 104 -27.62 70.03 3.96
C THR A 104 -28.67 68.93 3.76
N GLU A 105 -29.77 69.21 3.06
CA GLU A 105 -30.82 68.22 2.78
C GLU A 105 -30.41 67.23 1.67
N GLY A 106 -29.74 67.70 0.61
CA GLY A 106 -29.24 66.87 -0.49
C GLY A 106 -28.12 65.90 -0.07
N THR A 107 -27.22 66.36 0.80
CA THR A 107 -26.14 65.53 1.36
C THR A 107 -26.67 64.47 2.33
N THR A 108 -27.70 64.80 3.13
CA THR A 108 -28.38 63.82 3.99
C THR A 108 -29.08 62.74 3.17
N ASN A 109 -29.79 63.11 2.11
CA ASN A 109 -30.41 62.15 1.19
C ASN A 109 -29.36 61.26 0.50
N LEU A 110 -28.22 61.82 0.08
CA LEU A 110 -27.12 61.05 -0.49
C LEU A 110 -26.52 60.04 0.50
N LEU A 111 -26.34 60.43 1.77
CA LEU A 111 -25.86 59.51 2.81
C LEU A 111 -26.85 58.38 3.10
N THR A 112 -28.16 58.66 3.09
CA THR A 112 -29.17 57.60 3.25
C THR A 112 -29.19 56.63 2.07
N LEU A 113 -29.03 57.14 0.85
CA LEU A 113 -28.91 56.31 -0.35
C LEU A 113 -27.63 55.47 -0.33
N ALA A 114 -26.49 56.07 0.04
CA ALA A 114 -25.22 55.37 0.17
C ALA A 114 -25.27 54.28 1.24
N ARG A 115 -25.90 54.54 2.39
CA ARG A 115 -26.13 53.54 3.43
C ARG A 115 -27.00 52.40 2.94
N ARG A 116 -28.10 52.69 2.24
CA ARG A 116 -28.98 51.67 1.67
C ARG A 116 -28.27 50.81 0.63
N LEU A 117 -27.51 51.43 -0.27
CA LEU A 117 -26.71 50.71 -1.28
C LEU A 117 -25.67 49.81 -0.61
N HIS A 118 -25.03 50.29 0.46
CA HIS A 118 -24.09 49.49 1.23
C HIS A 118 -24.77 48.32 1.93
N GLU A 119 -25.91 48.54 2.59
CA GLU A 119 -26.71 47.48 3.22
C GLU A 119 -27.16 46.43 2.20
N GLU A 120 -27.55 46.85 1.00
CA GLU A 120 -27.88 45.95 -0.12
C GLU A 120 -26.65 45.13 -0.57
N HIS A 121 -25.49 45.75 -0.77
CA HIS A 121 -24.26 45.02 -1.10
C HIS A 121 -23.79 44.07 0.01
N VAL A 122 -23.94 44.45 1.27
CA VAL A 122 -23.62 43.58 2.41
C VAL A 122 -24.56 42.39 2.43
N ARG A 123 -25.86 42.61 2.20
CA ARG A 123 -26.85 41.52 2.13
C ARG A 123 -26.54 40.57 0.98
N GLU A 124 -26.28 41.08 -0.21
CA GLU A 124 -25.86 40.27 -1.35
C GLU A 124 -24.56 39.50 -1.07
N GLY A 125 -23.60 40.13 -0.38
CA GLY A 125 -22.35 39.49 0.00
C GLY A 125 -22.57 38.31 0.96
N ILE A 126 -23.45 38.49 1.94
CA ILE A 126 -23.84 37.44 2.89
C ILE A 126 -24.58 36.31 2.16
N GLU A 127 -25.56 36.63 1.32
CA GLU A 127 -26.31 35.63 0.54
C GLU A 127 -25.38 34.82 -0.38
N LYS A 128 -24.44 35.48 -1.07
CA LYS A 128 -23.44 34.82 -1.92
C LYS A 128 -22.50 33.93 -1.10
N ARG A 129 -22.02 34.41 0.05
CA ARG A 129 -21.18 33.63 0.96
C ARG A 129 -21.92 32.39 1.46
N ASP A 130 -23.14 32.56 1.94
CA ASP A 130 -23.93 31.48 2.51
C ASP A 130 -24.30 30.45 1.43
N ALA A 131 -24.58 30.89 0.20
CA ALA A 131 -24.77 30.02 -0.94
C ALA A 131 -23.52 29.20 -1.27
N LEU A 132 -22.33 29.82 -1.28
CA LEU A 132 -21.06 29.12 -1.51
C LEU A 132 -20.74 28.11 -0.40
N ILE A 133 -21.04 28.45 0.86
CA ILE A 133 -20.88 27.53 1.99
C ILE A 133 -21.85 26.35 1.85
N ALA A 134 -23.11 26.61 1.49
CA ALA A 134 -24.10 25.55 1.28
C ALA A 134 -23.70 24.63 0.12
N GLU A 135 -23.21 25.19 -0.98
CA GLU A 135 -22.71 24.39 -2.10
C GLU A 135 -21.47 23.57 -1.71
N GLY A 136 -20.48 24.19 -1.07
CA GLY A 136 -19.26 23.50 -0.65
C GLY A 136 -19.54 22.37 0.35
N THR A 137 -20.43 22.61 1.32
CA THR A 137 -20.83 21.57 2.28
C THR A 137 -21.64 20.46 1.62
N ALA A 138 -22.51 20.76 0.66
CA ALA A 138 -23.23 19.76 -0.12
C ALA A 138 -22.29 18.91 -1.00
N GLN A 139 -21.28 19.53 -1.62
CA GLN A 139 -20.27 18.82 -2.40
C GLN A 139 -19.40 17.94 -1.50
N ALA A 140 -18.96 18.44 -0.35
CA ALA A 140 -18.20 17.66 0.64
C ALA A 140 -19.02 16.45 1.14
N ALA A 141 -20.29 16.65 1.48
CA ALA A 141 -21.17 15.57 1.91
C ALA A 141 -21.36 14.50 0.82
N ARG A 142 -21.50 14.91 -0.44
CA ARG A 142 -21.57 13.98 -1.58
C ARG A 142 -20.29 13.16 -1.70
N LEU A 143 -19.13 13.81 -1.68
CA LEU A 143 -17.83 13.14 -1.80
C LEU A 143 -17.61 12.14 -0.66
N VAL A 144 -17.91 12.53 0.58
CA VAL A 144 -17.83 11.64 1.75
C VAL A 144 -18.76 10.44 1.58
N SER A 145 -20.02 10.66 1.19
CA SER A 145 -20.97 9.56 0.99
C SER A 145 -20.55 8.59 -0.11
N GLU A 146 -19.93 9.09 -1.19
CA GLU A 146 -19.40 8.26 -2.28
C GLU A 146 -18.15 7.49 -1.83
N ALA A 147 -17.23 8.13 -1.13
CA ALA A 147 -16.04 7.50 -0.57
C ALA A 147 -16.39 6.39 0.41
N GLU A 148 -17.35 6.64 1.32
CA GLU A 148 -17.85 5.64 2.24
C GLU A 148 -18.56 4.48 1.52
N ALA A 149 -19.33 4.76 0.46
CA ALA A 149 -19.97 3.72 -0.33
C ALA A 149 -18.94 2.83 -1.03
N LYS A 150 -17.91 3.42 -1.63
CA LYS A 150 -16.77 2.70 -2.23
C LYS A 150 -16.01 1.88 -1.19
N GLN A 151 -15.75 2.45 -0.01
CA GLN A 151 -15.09 1.74 1.08
C GLN A 151 -15.91 0.52 1.52
N ARG A 152 -17.23 0.68 1.72
CA ARG A 152 -18.11 -0.44 2.07
C ARG A 152 -18.13 -1.52 0.98
N GLN A 153 -18.10 -1.13 -0.29
CA GLN A 153 -18.03 -2.07 -1.40
C GLN A 153 -16.72 -2.86 -1.41
N ILE A 154 -15.58 -2.19 -1.28
CA ILE A 154 -14.25 -2.85 -1.24
C ILE A 154 -14.17 -3.83 -0.07
N ILE A 155 -14.68 -3.44 1.12
CA ILE A 155 -14.71 -4.32 2.28
C ILE A 155 -15.58 -5.55 1.99
N ALA A 156 -16.78 -5.36 1.42
CA ALA A 156 -17.66 -6.47 1.07
C ALA A 156 -17.02 -7.42 0.04
N ASP A 157 -16.37 -6.89 -0.99
CA ASP A 157 -15.68 -7.67 -2.02
C ASP A 157 -14.49 -8.44 -1.42
N THR A 158 -13.73 -7.80 -0.53
CA THR A 158 -12.61 -8.43 0.20
C THR A 158 -13.11 -9.53 1.13
N GLU A 159 -14.20 -9.32 1.86
CA GLU A 159 -14.81 -10.35 2.70
C GLU A 159 -15.32 -11.53 1.87
N ASN A 160 -15.95 -11.27 0.72
CA ASN A 160 -16.44 -12.31 -0.18
C ASN A 160 -15.30 -13.15 -0.75
N THR A 161 -14.22 -12.51 -1.23
CA THR A 161 -13.03 -13.22 -1.73
C THR A 161 -12.34 -14.01 -0.62
N ASN A 162 -12.20 -13.45 0.58
CA ASN A 162 -11.67 -14.19 1.73
C ASN A 162 -12.53 -15.41 2.09
N ARG A 163 -13.86 -15.26 2.13
CA ARG A 163 -14.78 -16.39 2.37
C ARG A 163 -14.63 -17.48 1.30
N GLN A 164 -14.50 -17.10 0.03
CA GLN A 164 -14.27 -18.06 -1.05
C GLN A 164 -12.93 -18.79 -0.90
N ARG A 165 -11.84 -18.07 -0.58
CA ARG A 165 -10.52 -18.67 -0.34
C ARG A 165 -10.57 -19.67 0.82
N VAL A 166 -11.20 -19.30 1.92
CA VAL A 166 -11.38 -20.21 3.08
C VAL A 166 -12.19 -21.44 2.68
N ALA A 167 -13.28 -21.29 1.92
CA ALA A 167 -14.08 -22.43 1.47
C ALA A 167 -13.29 -23.40 0.58
N VAL A 168 -12.43 -22.89 -0.31
CA VAL A 168 -11.55 -23.72 -1.15
C VAL A 168 -10.53 -24.46 -0.28
N LEU A 169 -9.86 -23.77 0.65
CA LEU A 169 -8.90 -24.39 1.57
C LEU A 169 -9.55 -25.46 2.44
N GLU A 170 -10.77 -25.23 2.93
CA GLU A 170 -11.53 -26.24 3.68
C GLU A 170 -11.91 -27.46 2.82
N GLN A 171 -12.16 -27.28 1.53
CA GLN A 171 -12.43 -28.38 0.60
C GLN A 171 -11.16 -29.19 0.35
N GLU A 172 -10.03 -28.53 0.11
CA GLU A 172 -8.73 -29.17 -0.07
C GLU A 172 -8.30 -29.93 1.18
N GLN A 173 -8.47 -29.32 2.36
CA GLN A 173 -8.21 -29.97 3.64
C GLN A 173 -9.02 -31.27 3.77
N ARG A 174 -10.34 -31.22 3.51
CA ARG A 174 -11.19 -32.41 3.55
C ARG A 174 -10.77 -33.49 2.54
N GLN A 175 -10.33 -33.09 1.35
CA GLN A 175 -9.82 -34.04 0.34
C GLN A 175 -8.51 -34.69 0.79
N LEU A 176 -7.57 -33.92 1.37
CA LEU A 176 -6.32 -34.44 1.89
C LEU A 176 -6.54 -35.36 3.08
N GLU A 177 -7.41 -34.98 4.02
CA GLU A 177 -7.81 -35.81 5.15
C GLU A 177 -8.41 -37.14 4.67
N GLY A 178 -9.31 -37.10 3.68
CA GLY A 178 -9.87 -38.31 3.06
C GLY A 178 -8.79 -39.21 2.42
N LYS A 179 -7.84 -38.65 1.67
CA LYS A 179 -6.72 -39.40 1.09
C LYS A 179 -5.80 -40.01 2.15
N ILE A 180 -5.56 -39.30 3.25
CA ILE A 180 -4.76 -39.81 4.37
C ILE A 180 -5.44 -41.02 4.98
N ASP A 181 -6.75 -40.96 5.21
CA ASP A 181 -7.49 -42.09 5.78
C ASP A 181 -7.57 -43.27 4.80
N GLU A 182 -7.75 -43.02 3.51
CA GLU A 182 -7.67 -44.03 2.46
C GLU A 182 -6.30 -44.74 2.46
N LEU A 183 -5.20 -43.99 2.45
CA LEU A 183 -3.85 -44.54 2.50
C LEU A 183 -3.59 -45.33 3.79
N ARG A 184 -4.10 -44.87 4.93
CA ARG A 184 -4.00 -45.59 6.22
C ARG A 184 -4.80 -46.89 6.22
N THR A 185 -5.97 -46.93 5.57
CA THR A 185 -6.72 -48.17 5.40
C THR A 185 -6.00 -49.12 4.45
N PHE A 186 -5.54 -48.63 3.30
CA PHE A 186 -4.78 -49.38 2.32
C PHE A 186 -3.52 -50.01 2.93
N GLU A 187 -2.75 -49.25 3.73
CA GLU A 187 -1.56 -49.77 4.40
C GLU A 187 -1.91 -50.91 5.38
N ARG A 188 -2.96 -50.73 6.19
CA ARG A 188 -3.41 -51.74 7.15
C ARG A 188 -3.83 -53.02 6.43
N ASP A 189 -4.64 -52.89 5.38
CA ASP A 189 -5.16 -54.02 4.61
C ASP A 189 -4.03 -54.73 3.84
N TYR A 190 -3.12 -53.97 3.22
CA TYR A 190 -1.95 -54.51 2.52
C TYR A 190 -1.02 -55.29 3.47
N ARG A 191 -0.75 -54.75 4.67
CA ARG A 191 0.03 -55.46 5.70
C ARG A 191 -0.66 -56.74 6.15
N ALA A 192 -1.98 -56.72 6.35
CA ALA A 192 -2.76 -57.89 6.73
C ALA A 192 -2.73 -58.96 5.62
N GLN A 193 -2.89 -58.55 4.36
CA GLN A 193 -2.86 -59.43 3.21
C GLN A 193 -1.47 -60.05 3.00
N LEU A 194 -0.40 -59.26 3.12
CA LEU A 194 0.97 -59.76 3.06
C LEU A 194 1.26 -60.78 4.17
N LYS A 195 0.81 -60.50 5.40
CA LYS A 195 0.94 -61.44 6.52
C LYS A 195 0.19 -62.75 6.25
N SER A 196 -1.06 -62.67 5.79
CA SER A 196 -1.85 -63.86 5.45
C SER A 196 -1.22 -64.67 4.32
N TYR A 197 -0.66 -64.00 3.31
CA TYR A 197 0.03 -64.66 2.20
C TYR A 197 1.25 -65.44 2.67
N ILE A 198 2.12 -64.80 3.46
CA ILE A 198 3.33 -65.45 4.01
C ILE A 198 2.96 -66.61 4.94
N GLN A 199 1.93 -66.44 5.80
CA GLN A 199 1.45 -67.52 6.66
C GLN A 199 0.87 -68.70 5.85
N GLY A 200 0.14 -68.42 4.77
CA GLY A 200 -0.33 -69.44 3.84
C GLY A 200 0.82 -70.25 3.23
N GLN A 201 1.83 -69.56 2.68
CA GLN A 201 3.01 -70.21 2.11
C GLN A 201 3.77 -71.06 3.14
N LEU A 202 3.90 -70.60 4.39
CA LEU A 202 4.51 -71.39 5.45
C LEU A 202 3.70 -72.65 5.77
N SER A 203 2.37 -72.54 5.88
CA SER A 203 1.51 -73.70 6.14
C SER A 203 1.51 -74.74 5.00
N GLU A 204 1.62 -74.30 3.75
CA GLU A 204 1.77 -75.19 2.58
C GLU A 204 3.12 -75.93 2.62
N LEU A 205 4.19 -75.25 3.04
CA LEU A 205 5.50 -75.88 3.22
C LEU A 205 5.50 -76.91 4.36
N ASP A 206 4.88 -76.57 5.50
CA ASP A 206 4.77 -77.47 6.65
C ASP A 206 3.96 -78.72 6.27
N THR A 207 2.79 -78.56 5.63
CA THR A 207 1.95 -79.68 5.18
C THR A 207 2.61 -80.51 4.09
N SER A 208 3.33 -79.89 3.15
CA SER A 208 4.12 -80.61 2.13
C SER A 208 5.27 -81.40 2.76
N GLY A 209 5.93 -80.85 3.78
CA GLY A 209 6.96 -81.53 4.55
C GLY A 209 6.42 -82.75 5.32
N GLU A 210 5.24 -82.63 5.92
CA GLU A 210 4.55 -83.75 6.58
C GLU A 210 4.13 -84.83 5.58
N GLN A 211 3.59 -84.48 4.41
CA GLN A 211 3.26 -85.45 3.36
C GLN A 211 4.50 -86.20 2.85
N SER A 212 5.65 -85.53 2.73
CA SER A 212 6.92 -86.21 2.39
C SER A 212 7.44 -87.12 3.51
N GLY A 213 7.11 -86.84 4.78
CA GLY A 213 7.47 -87.69 5.92
C GLY A 213 6.57 -88.92 6.10
N LEU A 214 5.35 -88.89 5.56
CA LEU A 214 4.34 -89.94 5.73
C LEU A 214 4.31 -91.01 4.62
N THR A 215 5.28 -91.05 3.71
CA THR A 215 5.53 -92.27 2.92
C THR A 215 6.40 -93.23 3.73
N PRO A 216 5.87 -94.25 4.43
CA PRO A 216 6.70 -95.31 4.95
C PRO A 216 7.36 -95.99 3.76
N ALA A 217 8.68 -96.08 3.75
CA ALA A 217 9.38 -96.99 2.86
C ALA A 217 8.72 -98.38 2.98
N PRO A 218 8.39 -99.07 1.87
CA PRO A 218 7.83 -100.41 1.97
C PRO A 218 8.83 -101.26 2.75
N ALA A 219 8.42 -101.72 3.94
CA ALA A 219 9.24 -102.55 4.79
C ALA A 219 9.51 -103.86 4.04
N SER A 220 10.69 -103.94 3.41
CA SER A 220 11.26 -105.17 2.90
C SER A 220 11.64 -106.03 4.10
N ALA A 221 10.66 -106.81 4.56
CA ALA A 221 10.83 -107.82 5.59
C ALA A 221 11.88 -108.84 5.16
N GLN A 222 12.78 -109.13 6.10
CA GLN A 222 13.83 -110.15 6.11
C GLN A 222 13.55 -111.44 5.31
N GLY A 223 14.61 -111.97 4.70
CA GLY A 223 14.63 -113.25 4.01
C GLY A 223 14.67 -114.48 4.93
N PHE A 224 14.81 -115.67 4.34
CA PHE A 224 15.56 -116.83 4.84
C PHE A 224 15.57 -117.91 3.75
N GLY A 225 16.73 -118.55 3.56
CA GLY A 225 16.94 -119.63 2.59
C GLY A 225 16.54 -121.02 3.09
N ASN A 226 16.77 -121.98 2.18
CA ASN A 226 16.52 -123.42 2.17
C ASN A 226 15.09 -123.90 1.90
#